data_AF-A0A6S7I3T8-F1
#
_entry.id   AF-A0A6S7I3T8-F1
#
_cell.length_a   1.000
_cell.length_b   1.000
_cell.length_c   1.000
_cell.angle_alpha   90.00
_cell.angle_beta   90.00
_cell.angle_gamma   90.00
#
_symmetry.space_group_name_H-M   'P 1'
#
loop_
_entity.id
_entity.type
_entity.pdbx_description
1 polymer ?
#
loop_
_entity_poly.entity_id
_entity_poly.type
_entity_poly.pdbx_seq_one_letter_code
_entity_poly.pdbx_strand_id
1 'polypeptide(L)'
;SLPPRGGQSFIFSIQSNNQPPLEVAAESVEDMTSWIHCIKDAMSLANEREERVRSAIRENKIDKSLSDLVIYCQTVPFDLDGKGKHCEMSSFPETKVEKFTGQKNAMKFLQRNLHQFSRVYPKGTRVDSSNYDPTPLWNSGVHMAALNYQTPDRSMQINHGKFLDNGYCGYVLKPDCTRLNEFDPFDKNVLSDVTPWVINLTFIGARHLPKVGRGISSPFVEVEVIGAHYDNYKYKTGTRSDNGLNPVWSDSIELDVFCPPMAYIRFAVYDEDMFGDPNFIAQAVYPLCSLKEGYRSVPLKNAYSEEYEKSSLLIHLNICNAKGDDENLYASIHELRDKIQEISTQIQEEAAEITRASGGGLGLPMEDRMMNMERLDAQFREKQEELQLLMQERGARQSAARNKGNHSTSTDV
;
A
#
# COMPACT_ATOMS: atom_id res chain seq x y z
N SER A 1 49.74 14.95 -19.47
CA SER A 1 48.68 14.40 -18.60
C SER A 1 48.94 14.90 -17.20
N LEU A 2 48.00 15.62 -16.59
CA LEU A 2 48.09 15.99 -15.18
C LEU A 2 48.09 14.71 -14.33
N PRO A 3 48.86 14.63 -13.23
CA PRO A 3 48.77 13.52 -12.31
C PRO A 3 47.37 13.51 -11.68
N PRO A 4 46.78 12.33 -11.44
CA PRO A 4 45.45 12.26 -10.87
C PRO A 4 45.42 12.85 -9.47
N ARG A 5 44.37 13.64 -9.21
CA ARG A 5 44.14 14.24 -7.89
C ARG A 5 43.84 13.10 -6.89
N GLY A 6 44.70 12.91 -5.90
CA GLY A 6 44.38 12.07 -4.72
C GLY A 6 45.18 10.77 -4.52
N GLY A 7 46.27 10.52 -5.25
CA GLY A 7 47.15 9.36 -4.98
C GLY A 7 46.62 7.99 -5.46
N GLN A 8 45.59 7.99 -6.30
CA GLN A 8 45.06 6.77 -6.93
C GLN A 8 45.97 6.33 -8.09
N SER A 9 46.35 5.05 -8.12
CA SER A 9 47.40 4.54 -9.02
C SER A 9 46.88 3.89 -10.31
N PHE A 10 45.60 3.49 -10.35
CA PHE A 10 45.04 2.70 -11.46
C PHE A 10 43.81 3.41 -12.01
N ILE A 11 43.98 4.15 -13.11
CA ILE A 11 42.94 5.02 -13.68
C ILE A 11 42.82 4.77 -15.17
N PHE A 12 41.58 4.73 -15.66
CA PHE A 12 41.25 4.67 -17.07
C PHE A 12 40.20 5.72 -17.42
N SER A 13 40.10 6.09 -18.70
CA SER A 13 39.18 7.11 -19.17
C SER A 13 38.17 6.53 -20.15
N ILE A 14 36.90 6.89 -19.97
CA ILE A 14 35.81 6.54 -20.88
C ILE A 14 35.46 7.81 -21.67
N GLN A 15 35.65 7.74 -22.99
CA GLN A 15 35.33 8.82 -23.91
C GLN A 15 34.03 8.50 -24.65
N SER A 16 33.04 9.39 -24.54
CA SER A 16 31.80 9.34 -25.34
C SER A 16 31.79 10.48 -26.37
N ASN A 17 31.12 10.27 -27.50
CA ASN A 17 30.95 11.32 -28.49
C ASN A 17 30.08 12.44 -27.87
N ASN A 18 30.62 13.66 -27.80
CA ASN A 18 29.99 14.87 -27.26
C ASN A 18 29.91 15.00 -25.72
N GLN A 19 30.71 14.26 -24.95
CA GLN A 19 30.87 14.51 -23.51
C GLN A 19 32.34 14.58 -23.10
N PRO A 20 32.67 15.35 -22.03
CA PRO A 20 34.02 15.32 -21.46
C PRO A 20 34.40 13.90 -21.01
N PRO A 21 35.68 13.53 -21.06
CA PRO A 21 36.14 12.22 -20.63
C PRO A 21 35.79 11.96 -19.16
N LEU A 22 35.21 10.78 -18.89
CA LEU A 22 34.98 10.31 -17.53
C LEU A 22 36.22 9.55 -17.07
N GLU A 23 36.91 10.05 -16.05
CA GLU A 23 38.03 9.36 -15.40
C GLU A 23 37.50 8.43 -14.30
N VAL A 24 37.90 7.15 -14.36
CA VAL A 24 37.47 6.11 -13.42
C VAL A 24 38.72 5.48 -12.80
N ALA A 25 38.76 5.43 -11.47
CA ALA A 25 39.81 4.76 -10.71
C ALA A 25 39.37 3.36 -10.31
N ALA A 26 40.30 2.41 -10.29
CA ALA A 26 40.12 1.06 -9.79
C ALA A 26 41.03 0.79 -8.58
N GLU A 27 40.67 -0.21 -7.78
CA GLU A 27 41.41 -0.58 -6.57
C GLU A 27 42.70 -1.34 -6.88
N SER A 28 42.76 -2.03 -8.03
CA SER A 28 43.91 -2.83 -8.48
C SER A 28 44.13 -2.74 -10.01
N VAL A 29 45.30 -3.20 -10.48
CA VAL A 29 45.59 -3.31 -11.93
C VAL A 29 44.70 -4.37 -12.56
N GLU A 30 44.46 -5.47 -11.85
CA GLU A 30 43.61 -6.57 -12.26
C GLU A 30 42.16 -6.10 -12.45
N ASP A 31 41.61 -5.35 -11.49
CA ASP A 31 40.27 -4.77 -11.59
C ASP A 31 40.19 -3.76 -12.73
N MET A 32 41.16 -2.86 -12.86
CA MET A 32 41.21 -1.89 -13.97
C MET A 32 41.16 -2.62 -15.32
N THR A 33 42.00 -3.65 -15.49
CA THR A 33 42.08 -4.44 -16.72
C THR A 33 40.78 -5.17 -16.99
N SER A 34 40.19 -5.78 -15.96
CA SER A 34 38.89 -6.45 -16.03
C SER A 34 37.77 -5.49 -16.46
N TRP A 35 37.69 -4.30 -15.85
CA TRP A 35 36.72 -3.25 -16.19
C TRP A 35 36.88 -2.77 -17.63
N ILE A 36 38.10 -2.45 -18.06
CA ILE A 36 38.37 -2.04 -19.45
C ILE A 36 37.92 -3.12 -20.43
N HIS A 37 38.23 -4.40 -20.14
CA HIS A 37 37.83 -5.52 -20.98
C HIS A 37 36.31 -5.66 -21.05
N CYS A 38 35.64 -5.69 -19.90
CA CYS A 38 34.18 -5.79 -19.80
C CYS A 38 33.46 -4.63 -20.50
N ILE A 39 33.97 -3.40 -20.43
CA ILE A 39 33.40 -2.23 -21.11
C ILE A 39 33.56 -2.37 -22.63
N LYS A 40 34.73 -2.76 -23.12
CA LYS A 40 34.97 -3.01 -24.55
C LYS A 40 34.07 -4.13 -25.09
N ASP A 41 33.93 -5.21 -24.34
CA ASP A 41 33.07 -6.32 -24.69
C ASP A 41 31.59 -5.90 -24.69
N ALA A 42 31.14 -5.14 -23.68
CA ALA A 42 29.77 -4.62 -23.62
C ALA A 42 29.45 -3.69 -24.81
N MET A 43 30.38 -2.81 -25.22
CA MET A 43 30.21 -1.95 -26.38
C MET A 43 30.07 -2.71 -27.70
N SER A 44 30.70 -3.89 -27.81
CA SER A 44 30.67 -4.70 -29.03
C SER A 44 29.52 -5.71 -29.09
N LEU A 45 28.93 -6.10 -27.95
CA LEU A 45 28.02 -7.25 -27.85
C LEU A 45 26.69 -6.96 -27.11
N ALA A 46 26.32 -5.70 -26.90
CA ALA A 46 25.21 -5.31 -26.02
C ALA A 46 23.89 -6.09 -26.26
N ASN A 47 23.49 -6.30 -27.53
CA ASN A 47 22.27 -7.04 -27.87
C ASN A 47 22.49 -8.57 -27.90
N GLU A 48 23.65 -9.04 -28.35
CA GLU A 48 23.93 -10.48 -28.48
C GLU A 48 24.12 -11.18 -27.13
N ARG A 49 24.67 -10.48 -26.12
CA ARG A 49 24.95 -11.06 -24.80
C ARG A 49 23.68 -11.40 -24.04
N GLU A 50 22.67 -10.54 -24.10
CA GLU A 50 21.38 -10.78 -23.42
C GLU A 50 20.65 -11.98 -24.03
N GLU A 51 20.66 -12.11 -25.36
CA GLU A 51 20.11 -13.28 -26.05
C GLU A 51 20.89 -14.56 -25.75
N ARG A 52 22.24 -14.51 -25.72
CA ARG A 52 23.08 -15.67 -25.35
C ARG A 52 22.84 -16.14 -23.92
N VAL A 53 22.72 -15.23 -22.95
CA VAL A 53 22.41 -15.60 -21.55
C VAL A 53 21.02 -16.24 -21.45
N ARG A 54 20.01 -15.67 -22.13
CA ARG A 54 18.65 -16.26 -22.17
C ARG A 54 18.65 -17.65 -22.82
N SER A 55 19.40 -17.84 -23.91
CA SER A 55 19.52 -19.13 -24.60
C SER A 55 20.29 -20.16 -23.77
N ALA A 56 21.39 -19.76 -23.11
CA ALA A 56 22.15 -20.64 -22.22
C ALA A 56 21.31 -21.11 -21.01
N ILE A 57 20.46 -20.24 -20.44
CA ILE A 57 19.50 -20.63 -19.39
C ILE A 57 18.48 -21.64 -19.91
N ARG A 58 18.03 -21.51 -21.17
CA ARG A 58 17.07 -22.46 -21.79
C ARG A 58 17.70 -23.81 -22.13
N GLU A 59 18.97 -23.84 -22.49
CA GLU A 59 19.69 -25.05 -22.88
C GLU A 59 20.23 -25.85 -21.68
N ASN A 60 20.31 -25.25 -20.49
CA ASN A 60 20.85 -25.91 -19.32
C ASN A 60 19.89 -27.02 -18.85
N LYS A 61 20.28 -28.27 -19.10
CA LYS A 61 19.50 -29.44 -18.66
C LYS A 61 19.62 -29.58 -17.15
N ILE A 62 18.49 -29.50 -16.46
CA ILE A 62 18.39 -29.71 -15.02
C ILE A 62 18.74 -31.17 -14.71
N ASP A 63 19.59 -31.39 -13.71
CA ASP A 63 19.94 -32.74 -13.26
C ASP A 63 18.69 -33.48 -12.74
N LYS A 64 18.57 -34.75 -13.10
CA LYS A 64 17.41 -35.58 -12.72
C LYS A 64 17.26 -35.68 -11.20
N SER A 65 18.34 -35.83 -10.44
CA SER A 65 18.24 -35.96 -8.98
C SER A 65 17.69 -34.71 -8.32
N LEU A 66 17.94 -33.53 -8.91
CA LEU A 66 17.35 -32.27 -8.45
C LEU A 66 15.89 -32.14 -8.90
N SER A 67 15.58 -32.54 -10.14
CA SER A 67 14.20 -32.53 -10.67
C SER A 67 13.27 -33.42 -9.87
N ASP A 68 13.74 -34.59 -9.42
CA ASP A 68 12.95 -35.57 -8.67
C ASP A 68 12.53 -35.05 -7.27
N LEU A 69 13.16 -33.97 -6.76
CA LEU A 69 12.78 -33.32 -5.50
C LEU A 69 11.56 -32.37 -5.64
N VAL A 70 11.18 -32.01 -6.86
CA VAL A 70 10.12 -31.01 -7.12
C VAL A 70 8.75 -31.67 -7.24
N ILE A 71 8.02 -31.73 -6.12
CA ILE A 71 6.70 -32.39 -6.06
C ILE A 71 5.53 -31.41 -6.29
N TYR A 72 5.36 -30.43 -5.40
CA TYR A 72 4.15 -29.57 -5.37
C TYR A 72 4.32 -28.15 -5.94
N CYS A 73 5.57 -27.73 -6.17
CA CYS A 73 5.91 -26.39 -6.66
C CYS A 73 6.62 -26.47 -8.01
N GLN A 74 6.00 -27.15 -8.97
CA GLN A 74 6.54 -27.32 -10.32
C GLN A 74 6.44 -25.99 -11.08
N THR A 75 7.58 -25.37 -11.36
CA THR A 75 7.59 -24.05 -12.01
C THR A 75 7.25 -24.19 -13.50
N VAL A 76 6.18 -23.53 -13.93
CA VAL A 76 5.73 -23.52 -15.33
C VAL A 76 5.51 -22.09 -15.84
N PRO A 77 5.63 -21.85 -17.16
CA PRO A 77 5.21 -20.60 -17.77
C PRO A 77 3.74 -20.32 -17.44
N PHE A 78 3.46 -19.09 -17.02
CA PHE A 78 2.09 -18.69 -16.69
C PHE A 78 1.26 -18.46 -17.95
N ASP A 79 0.08 -19.07 -17.96
CA ASP A 79 -0.98 -18.84 -18.93
C ASP A 79 -2.27 -18.52 -18.16
N LEU A 80 -2.84 -17.34 -18.41
CA LEU A 80 -4.02 -16.84 -17.69
C LEU A 80 -5.29 -17.59 -18.09
N ASP A 81 -5.41 -17.94 -19.38
CA ASP A 81 -6.58 -18.64 -19.93
C ASP A 81 -6.37 -20.17 -19.96
N GLY A 82 -5.15 -20.63 -19.65
CA GLY A 82 -4.77 -22.03 -19.63
C GLY A 82 -5.24 -22.80 -18.39
N LYS A 83 -5.43 -24.11 -18.57
CA LYS A 83 -5.61 -25.05 -17.46
C LYS A 83 -4.25 -25.58 -17.01
N GLY A 84 -4.00 -25.57 -15.71
CA GLY A 84 -2.79 -26.15 -15.14
C GLY A 84 -3.09 -26.94 -13.88
N LYS A 85 -2.11 -27.73 -13.44
CA LYS A 85 -2.25 -28.67 -12.33
C LYS A 85 -2.06 -27.96 -10.99
N HIS A 86 -2.62 -28.50 -9.92
CA HIS A 86 -2.48 -27.93 -8.58
C HIS A 86 -1.02 -27.96 -8.05
N CYS A 87 -0.21 -28.88 -8.58
CA CYS A 87 1.22 -28.99 -8.26
C CYS A 87 2.10 -28.05 -9.12
N GLU A 88 1.51 -27.27 -10.01
CA GLU A 88 2.21 -26.30 -10.85
C GLU A 88 2.07 -24.90 -10.25
N MET A 89 3.12 -24.10 -10.37
CA MET A 89 3.16 -22.71 -9.91
C MET A 89 3.88 -21.82 -10.91
N SER A 90 3.65 -20.51 -10.80
CA SER A 90 4.36 -19.52 -11.60
C SER A 90 4.98 -18.43 -10.74
N SER A 91 6.14 -17.94 -11.18
CA SER A 91 6.84 -16.82 -10.56
C SER A 91 6.81 -15.59 -11.47
N PHE A 92 6.65 -14.40 -10.89
CA PHE A 92 6.52 -13.15 -11.61
C PHE A 92 7.42 -12.07 -10.99
N PRO A 93 8.17 -11.29 -11.80
CA PRO A 93 8.65 -10.00 -11.33
C PRO A 93 7.46 -9.05 -11.11
N GLU A 94 7.57 -8.11 -10.17
CA GLU A 94 6.51 -7.13 -9.84
C GLU A 94 5.92 -6.45 -11.09
N THR A 95 6.76 -6.09 -12.06
CA THR A 95 6.33 -5.40 -13.30
C THR A 95 5.48 -6.27 -14.22
N LYS A 96 5.63 -7.59 -14.16
CA LYS A 96 4.83 -8.52 -14.99
C LYS A 96 3.47 -8.78 -14.33
N VAL A 97 3.43 -8.88 -13.01
CA VAL A 97 2.19 -9.23 -12.29
C VAL A 97 1.19 -8.08 -12.26
N GLU A 98 1.65 -6.83 -12.37
CA GLU A 98 0.80 -5.63 -12.49
C GLU A 98 -0.27 -5.75 -13.60
N LYS A 99 0.03 -6.48 -14.68
CA LYS A 99 -0.91 -6.75 -15.78
C LYS A 99 -2.08 -7.64 -15.39
N PHE A 100 -1.93 -8.42 -14.32
CA PHE A 100 -2.91 -9.38 -13.82
C PHE A 100 -3.64 -8.87 -12.57
N THR A 101 -3.04 -7.95 -11.82
CA THR A 101 -3.62 -7.40 -10.58
C THR A 101 -4.46 -6.15 -10.80
N GLY A 102 -4.54 -5.65 -12.03
CA GLY A 102 -5.43 -4.54 -12.39
C GLY A 102 -6.87 -4.98 -12.64
N GLN A 103 -7.81 -4.03 -12.56
CA GLN A 103 -9.27 -4.22 -12.65
C GLN A 103 -9.72 -5.18 -13.77
N LYS A 104 -9.08 -5.15 -14.94
CA LYS A 104 -9.48 -6.00 -16.09
C LYS A 104 -9.25 -7.50 -15.85
N ASN A 105 -8.22 -7.88 -15.10
CA ASN A 105 -7.75 -9.26 -15.01
C ASN A 105 -7.72 -9.81 -13.57
N ALA A 106 -7.89 -8.97 -12.54
CA ALA A 106 -7.72 -9.36 -11.15
C ALA A 106 -8.63 -10.51 -10.73
N MET A 107 -9.91 -10.48 -11.13
CA MET A 107 -10.86 -11.58 -10.85
C MET A 107 -10.40 -12.91 -11.49
N LYS A 108 -9.98 -12.90 -12.76
CA LYS A 108 -9.45 -14.10 -13.43
C LYS A 108 -8.18 -14.62 -12.77
N PHE A 109 -7.28 -13.70 -12.37
CA PHE A 109 -6.04 -14.07 -11.70
C PHE A 109 -6.29 -14.64 -10.30
N LEU A 110 -7.27 -14.10 -9.58
CA LEU A 110 -7.74 -14.61 -8.30
C LEU A 110 -8.27 -16.05 -8.44
N GLN A 111 -9.13 -16.31 -9.43
CA GLN A 111 -9.63 -17.65 -9.75
C GLN A 111 -8.48 -18.63 -10.01
N ARG A 112 -7.43 -18.20 -10.70
CA ARG A 112 -6.23 -19.02 -10.91
C ARG A 112 -5.52 -19.34 -9.59
N ASN A 113 -5.43 -18.34 -8.72
CA ASN A 113 -4.86 -18.44 -7.38
C ASN A 113 -5.73 -19.20 -6.36
N LEU A 114 -6.90 -19.72 -6.75
CA LEU A 114 -7.65 -20.71 -5.95
C LEU A 114 -7.10 -22.14 -6.13
N HIS A 115 -6.43 -22.39 -7.25
CA HIS A 115 -6.00 -23.74 -7.63
C HIS A 115 -4.48 -23.89 -7.79
N GLN A 116 -3.74 -22.78 -7.90
CA GLN A 116 -2.29 -22.79 -8.08
C GLN A 116 -1.59 -21.71 -7.26
N PHE A 117 -0.32 -21.96 -6.96
CA PHE A 117 0.52 -20.97 -6.31
C PHE A 117 1.07 -19.93 -7.29
N SER A 118 1.09 -18.68 -6.84
CA SER A 118 1.79 -17.58 -7.49
C SER A 118 2.82 -17.01 -6.54
N ARG A 119 4.05 -16.83 -7.05
CA ARG A 119 5.15 -16.14 -6.36
C ARG A 119 5.48 -14.85 -7.08
N VAL A 120 5.55 -13.75 -6.33
CA VAL A 120 5.97 -12.44 -6.86
C VAL A 120 7.24 -12.01 -6.15
N TYR A 121 8.16 -11.38 -6.87
CA TYR A 121 9.41 -10.88 -6.32
C TYR A 121 9.77 -9.49 -6.86
N PRO A 122 10.58 -8.70 -6.13
CA PRO A 122 10.93 -7.34 -6.53
C PRO A 122 11.70 -7.33 -7.85
N LYS A 123 11.52 -6.29 -8.67
CA LYS A 123 12.28 -6.16 -9.92
C LYS A 123 13.78 -5.95 -9.66
N GLY A 124 14.61 -6.44 -10.58
CA GLY A 124 16.07 -6.36 -10.45
C GLY A 124 16.65 -4.95 -10.43
N THR A 125 15.90 -3.92 -10.83
CA THR A 125 16.36 -2.52 -10.76
C THR A 125 16.29 -1.93 -9.35
N ARG A 126 15.67 -2.63 -8.38
CA ARG A 126 15.68 -2.25 -6.95
C ARG A 126 16.99 -2.67 -6.29
N VAL A 127 18.08 -2.07 -6.75
CA VAL A 127 19.44 -2.34 -6.23
C VAL A 127 19.60 -1.89 -4.77
N ASP A 128 18.74 -0.98 -4.32
CA ASP A 128 18.62 -0.52 -2.93
C ASP A 128 17.84 -1.49 -2.02
N SER A 129 17.37 -2.62 -2.57
CA SER A 129 16.51 -3.57 -1.87
C SER A 129 15.16 -3.00 -1.41
N SER A 130 14.67 -1.90 -1.99
CA SER A 130 13.32 -1.40 -1.73
C SER A 130 12.24 -2.47 -2.03
N ASN A 131 11.08 -2.39 -1.37
CA ASN A 131 9.96 -3.28 -1.65
C ASN A 131 8.87 -2.62 -2.51
N TYR A 132 8.06 -3.46 -3.16
CA TYR A 132 6.76 -3.09 -3.73
C TYR A 132 5.66 -3.16 -2.66
N ASP A 133 4.47 -2.60 -2.92
CA ASP A 133 3.31 -2.79 -2.03
C ASP A 133 2.72 -4.20 -2.23
N PRO A 134 2.71 -5.07 -1.21
CA PRO A 134 2.19 -6.43 -1.33
C PRO A 134 0.64 -6.50 -1.37
N THR A 135 -0.05 -5.43 -0.97
CA THR A 135 -1.51 -5.43 -0.78
C THR A 135 -2.29 -5.78 -2.06
N PRO A 136 -2.02 -5.17 -3.23
CA PRO A 136 -2.71 -5.52 -4.47
C PRO A 136 -2.50 -6.99 -4.89
N LEU A 137 -1.36 -7.57 -4.53
CA LEU A 137 -1.05 -8.97 -4.81
C LEU A 137 -1.89 -9.91 -3.95
N TRP A 138 -1.95 -9.64 -2.64
CA TRP A 138 -2.79 -10.42 -1.73
C TRP A 138 -4.27 -10.28 -2.06
N ASN A 139 -4.73 -9.09 -2.45
CA ASN A 139 -6.10 -8.85 -2.93
C ASN A 139 -6.43 -9.66 -4.19
N SER A 140 -5.42 -9.96 -5.02
CA SER A 140 -5.55 -10.83 -6.19
C SER A 140 -5.23 -12.31 -5.89
N GLY A 141 -5.10 -12.68 -4.62
CA GLY A 141 -4.89 -14.06 -4.18
C GLY A 141 -3.46 -14.59 -4.28
N VAL A 142 -2.46 -13.74 -4.55
CA VAL A 142 -1.05 -14.18 -4.55
C VAL A 142 -0.67 -14.70 -3.17
N HIS A 143 0.02 -15.85 -3.13
CA HIS A 143 0.36 -16.53 -1.89
C HIS A 143 1.75 -16.13 -1.38
N MET A 144 2.71 -16.06 -2.29
CA MET A 144 4.11 -15.79 -1.97
C MET A 144 4.51 -14.42 -2.53
N ALA A 145 4.09 -13.34 -1.86
CA ALA A 145 4.60 -12.00 -2.13
C ALA A 145 5.97 -11.85 -1.44
N ALA A 146 7.04 -12.20 -2.15
CA ALA A 146 8.40 -12.16 -1.59
C ALA A 146 8.88 -10.70 -1.48
N LEU A 147 9.32 -10.33 -0.28
CA LEU A 147 9.86 -9.02 0.07
C LEU A 147 11.31 -9.15 0.54
N ASN A 148 12.04 -8.04 0.47
CA ASN A 148 13.38 -7.87 1.01
C ASN A 148 13.27 -7.58 2.52
N TYR A 149 13.44 -8.63 3.34
CA TYR A 149 13.27 -8.55 4.80
C TYR A 149 14.30 -7.63 5.49
N GLN A 150 15.45 -7.39 4.86
CA GLN A 150 16.48 -6.48 5.35
C GLN A 150 16.08 -5.00 5.29
N THR A 151 15.00 -4.65 4.56
CA THR A 151 14.60 -3.27 4.31
C THR A 151 13.42 -2.89 5.21
N PRO A 152 13.57 -1.96 6.17
CA PRO A 152 12.54 -1.60 7.15
C PRO A 152 11.52 -0.59 6.59
N ASP A 153 10.94 -0.89 5.43
CA ASP A 153 9.97 -0.03 4.76
C ASP A 153 8.51 -0.35 5.14
N ARG A 154 7.57 0.48 4.66
CA ARG A 154 6.13 0.30 4.89
C ARG A 154 5.66 -1.09 4.48
N SER A 155 6.16 -1.64 3.37
CA SER A 155 5.76 -2.95 2.88
C SER A 155 6.13 -4.07 3.85
N MET A 156 7.35 -4.02 4.41
CA MET A 156 7.74 -4.97 5.45
C MET A 156 6.94 -4.80 6.75
N GLN A 157 6.60 -3.57 7.13
CA GLN A 157 5.73 -3.32 8.29
C GLN A 157 4.34 -3.96 8.11
N ILE A 158 3.75 -3.82 6.91
CA ILE A 158 2.47 -4.45 6.57
C ILE A 158 2.60 -5.98 6.55
N ASN A 159 3.69 -6.52 6.01
CA ASN A 159 3.96 -7.95 6.02
C ASN A 159 4.00 -8.50 7.45
N HIS A 160 4.73 -7.85 8.36
CA HIS A 160 4.71 -8.21 9.78
C HIS A 160 3.30 -8.12 10.35
N GLY A 161 2.57 -7.03 10.09
CA GLY A 161 1.18 -6.83 10.51
C GLY A 161 0.22 -7.94 10.06
N LYS A 162 0.33 -8.37 8.79
CA LYS A 162 -0.49 -9.44 8.23
C LYS A 162 -0.22 -10.77 8.92
N PHE A 163 1.05 -11.11 9.10
CA PHE A 163 1.45 -12.38 9.69
C PHE A 163 1.46 -12.37 11.22
N LEU A 164 1.01 -11.30 11.91
CA LEU A 164 0.66 -11.42 13.33
C LEU A 164 -0.52 -12.39 13.52
N ASP A 165 -1.40 -12.47 12.52
CA ASP A 165 -2.54 -13.36 12.51
C ASP A 165 -2.11 -14.84 12.50
N ASN A 166 -2.98 -15.71 13.01
CA ASN A 166 -2.72 -17.13 13.14
C ASN A 166 -1.39 -17.46 13.87
N GLY A 167 -1.07 -16.66 14.90
CA GLY A 167 0.03 -16.94 15.82
C GLY A 167 1.42 -16.88 15.18
N TYR A 168 1.64 -16.01 14.19
CA TYR A 168 2.96 -15.79 13.58
C TYR A 168 3.57 -17.01 12.87
N CYS A 169 2.75 -17.99 12.48
CA CYS A 169 3.24 -19.21 11.85
C CYS A 169 3.68 -19.05 10.37
N GLY A 170 3.48 -17.86 9.78
CA GLY A 170 3.79 -17.60 8.36
C GLY A 170 2.69 -18.01 7.38
N TYR A 171 1.55 -18.51 7.87
CA TYR A 171 0.38 -18.86 7.05
C TYR A 171 -0.88 -18.21 7.59
N VAL A 172 -1.57 -17.45 6.73
CA VAL A 172 -2.86 -16.82 7.04
C VAL A 172 -3.87 -17.31 6.02
N LEU A 173 -4.97 -17.88 6.51
CA LEU A 173 -6.05 -18.32 5.64
C LEU A 173 -6.65 -17.09 4.93
N LYS A 174 -6.83 -17.17 3.61
CA LYS A 174 -7.52 -16.12 2.85
C LYS A 174 -8.93 -15.87 3.42
N PRO A 175 -9.54 -14.69 3.31
CA PRO A 175 -10.93 -14.51 3.71
C PRO A 175 -11.90 -15.33 2.86
N ASP A 176 -13.05 -15.74 3.41
CA ASP A 176 -14.07 -16.52 2.71
C ASP A 176 -14.52 -15.86 1.41
N CYS A 177 -14.78 -14.54 1.44
CA CYS A 177 -15.21 -13.79 0.27
C CYS A 177 -14.23 -13.90 -0.91
N THR A 178 -12.92 -13.92 -0.64
CA THR A 178 -11.89 -14.03 -1.70
C THR A 178 -11.74 -15.43 -2.28
N ARG A 179 -12.43 -16.43 -1.70
CA ARG A 179 -12.47 -17.81 -2.22
C ARG A 179 -13.65 -18.07 -3.16
N LEU A 180 -14.55 -17.09 -3.31
CA LEU A 180 -15.69 -17.17 -4.21
C LEU A 180 -15.28 -16.81 -5.63
N ASN A 181 -15.96 -17.37 -6.63
CA ASN A 181 -15.62 -17.15 -8.04
C ASN A 181 -16.03 -15.75 -8.53
N GLU A 182 -17.02 -15.17 -7.86
CA GLU A 182 -17.68 -13.90 -8.17
C GLU A 182 -16.99 -12.70 -7.51
N PHE A 183 -16.01 -12.94 -6.62
CA PHE A 183 -15.34 -11.86 -5.91
C PHE A 183 -14.42 -11.04 -6.84
N ASP A 184 -14.63 -9.74 -6.86
CA ASP A 184 -13.78 -8.77 -7.54
C ASP A 184 -13.16 -7.80 -6.51
N PRO A 185 -11.82 -7.73 -6.39
CA PRO A 185 -11.16 -6.80 -5.47
C PRO A 185 -11.34 -5.31 -5.83
N PHE A 186 -11.95 -4.99 -6.98
CA PHE A 186 -12.25 -3.64 -7.45
C PHE A 186 -13.75 -3.28 -7.41
N ASP A 187 -14.64 -4.22 -7.13
CA ASP A 187 -16.07 -3.97 -7.01
C ASP A 187 -16.56 -4.23 -5.58
N LYS A 188 -16.99 -3.19 -4.88
CA LYS A 188 -17.54 -3.30 -3.52
C LYS A 188 -18.95 -3.91 -3.49
N ASN A 189 -19.65 -3.96 -4.62
CA ASN A 189 -21.04 -4.42 -4.70
C ASN A 189 -21.18 -5.94 -4.71
N VAL A 190 -20.09 -6.67 -4.98
CA VAL A 190 -20.06 -8.15 -4.98
C VAL A 190 -19.92 -8.76 -3.58
N LEU A 191 -19.82 -7.92 -2.54
CA LEU A 191 -19.66 -8.31 -1.13
C LEU A 191 -21.00 -8.70 -0.46
N SER A 192 -21.74 -9.67 -1.00
CA SER A 192 -23.07 -10.05 -0.45
C SER A 192 -22.99 -10.53 1.00
N ASP A 193 -21.95 -11.29 1.33
CA ASP A 193 -21.82 -12.00 2.62
C ASP A 193 -20.86 -11.30 3.60
N VAL A 194 -20.36 -10.11 3.24
CA VAL A 194 -19.48 -9.32 4.11
C VAL A 194 -20.26 -8.14 4.68
N THR A 195 -20.24 -8.00 6.00
CA THR A 195 -20.85 -6.84 6.67
C THR A 195 -19.82 -5.72 6.77
N PRO A 196 -20.05 -4.56 6.12
CA PRO A 196 -19.15 -3.42 6.25
C PRO A 196 -19.11 -2.92 7.70
N TRP A 197 -17.97 -2.37 8.10
CA TRP A 197 -17.74 -1.78 9.41
C TRP A 197 -17.62 -0.27 9.33
N VAL A 198 -18.08 0.38 10.40
CA VAL A 198 -17.81 1.78 10.68
C VAL A 198 -17.03 1.87 11.96
N ILE A 199 -15.79 2.33 11.86
CA ILE A 199 -14.84 2.39 12.95
C ILE A 199 -14.72 3.85 13.40
N ASN A 200 -15.20 4.13 14.60
CA ASN A 200 -15.00 5.41 15.27
C ASN A 200 -13.70 5.34 16.07
N LEU A 201 -12.72 6.13 15.65
CA LEU A 201 -11.39 6.16 16.23
C LEU A 201 -11.09 7.54 16.81
N THR A 202 -10.79 7.59 18.11
CA THR A 202 -10.35 8.80 18.80
C THR A 202 -8.90 8.67 19.23
N PHE A 203 -8.07 9.61 18.81
CA PHE A 203 -6.68 9.76 19.26
C PHE A 203 -6.65 10.55 20.56
N ILE A 204 -6.19 9.91 21.64
CA ILE A 204 -6.17 10.55 22.97
C ILE A 204 -4.78 11.05 23.29
N GLY A 205 -3.74 10.24 23.08
CA GLY A 205 -2.37 10.63 23.39
C GLY A 205 -1.35 9.55 23.08
N ALA A 206 -0.09 9.83 23.39
CA ALA A 206 0.98 8.84 23.38
C ALA A 206 1.80 8.94 24.66
N ARG A 207 2.67 7.96 24.88
CA ARG A 207 3.70 8.01 25.91
C ARG A 207 5.03 7.49 25.36
N HIS A 208 6.12 8.05 25.85
CA HIS A 208 7.50 7.61 25.57
C HIS A 208 7.75 7.40 24.07
N LEU A 209 7.41 8.39 23.24
CA LEU A 209 7.79 8.33 21.82
C LEU A 209 9.31 8.39 21.72
N PRO A 210 9.94 7.53 20.91
CA PRO A 210 11.38 7.53 20.75
C PRO A 210 11.81 8.84 20.10
N LYS A 211 12.94 9.35 20.55
CA LYS A 211 13.51 10.60 20.04
C LYS A 211 14.31 10.32 18.78
N VAL A 212 13.98 11.03 17.70
CA VAL A 212 14.76 11.04 16.46
C VAL A 212 15.68 12.26 16.50
N GLY A 213 17.00 12.05 16.43
CA GLY A 213 17.98 13.15 16.35
C GLY A 213 18.15 14.02 17.61
N ARG A 214 18.42 15.32 17.41
CA ARG A 214 18.61 16.32 18.48
C ARG A 214 17.34 17.17 18.62
N GLY A 215 17.04 17.65 19.83
CA GLY A 215 15.82 18.43 20.11
C GLY A 215 14.73 17.66 20.85
N ILE A 216 13.53 18.25 20.92
CA ILE A 216 12.32 17.60 21.43
C ILE A 216 11.44 17.31 20.21
N SER A 217 10.85 16.12 20.15
CA SER A 217 9.99 15.75 19.03
C SER A 217 8.69 16.55 19.05
N SER A 218 8.24 16.96 17.87
CA SER A 218 6.91 17.49 17.58
C SER A 218 6.06 16.42 16.87
N PRO A 219 5.46 15.46 17.59
CA PRO A 219 4.83 14.31 16.97
C PRO A 219 3.46 14.59 16.37
N PHE A 220 3.13 13.83 15.32
CA PHE A 220 1.76 13.60 14.86
C PHE A 220 1.55 12.12 14.53
N VAL A 221 0.28 11.68 14.51
CA VAL A 221 -0.09 10.31 14.15
C VAL A 221 -0.76 10.31 12.78
N GLU A 222 -0.28 9.44 11.91
CA GLU A 222 -0.94 9.02 10.69
C GLU A 222 -1.61 7.67 10.94
N VAL A 223 -2.89 7.56 10.61
CA VAL A 223 -3.59 6.27 10.52
C VAL A 223 -3.91 5.97 9.07
N GLU A 224 -3.74 4.71 8.71
CA GLU A 224 -3.97 4.21 7.38
C GLU A 224 -4.78 2.91 7.45
N VAL A 225 -5.91 2.86 6.75
CA VAL A 225 -6.61 1.61 6.44
C VAL A 225 -6.06 1.08 5.14
N ILE A 226 -5.63 -0.18 5.15
CA ILE A 226 -4.94 -0.85 4.04
C ILE A 226 -5.74 -2.09 3.70
N GLY A 227 -6.25 -2.23 2.49
CA GLY A 227 -7.08 -3.38 2.14
C GLY A 227 -7.42 -3.42 0.65
N ALA A 228 -8.66 -3.76 0.33
CA ALA A 228 -9.20 -3.64 -1.02
C ALA A 228 -9.11 -2.20 -1.53
N HIS A 229 -9.18 -2.00 -2.85
CA HIS A 229 -9.00 -0.68 -3.45
C HIS A 229 -9.96 0.38 -2.88
N TYR A 230 -11.20 -0.03 -2.61
CA TYR A 230 -12.27 0.82 -2.06
C TYR A 230 -12.22 1.03 -0.53
N ASP A 231 -11.31 0.36 0.19
CA ASP A 231 -11.16 0.49 1.65
C ASP A 231 -9.98 1.37 2.06
N ASN A 232 -9.10 1.72 1.12
CA ASN A 232 -7.88 2.46 1.44
C ASN A 232 -8.20 3.88 1.90
N TYR A 233 -7.75 4.23 3.10
CA TYR A 233 -7.99 5.55 3.69
C TYR A 233 -6.79 6.00 4.52
N LYS A 234 -6.52 7.31 4.54
CA LYS A 234 -5.44 7.92 5.33
C LYS A 234 -5.93 9.16 6.08
N TYR A 235 -5.47 9.32 7.31
CA TYR A 235 -5.71 10.51 8.11
C TYR A 235 -4.50 10.86 8.95
N LYS A 236 -4.18 12.16 9.05
CA LYS A 236 -3.12 12.73 9.89
C LYS A 236 -3.76 13.60 10.97
N THR A 237 -3.39 13.39 12.23
CA THR A 237 -3.76 14.27 13.35
C THR A 237 -3.00 15.59 13.28
N GLY A 238 -3.44 16.59 14.05
CA GLY A 238 -2.61 17.78 14.28
C GLY A 238 -1.25 17.45 14.93
N THR A 239 -0.21 18.21 14.59
CA THR A 239 1.11 18.12 15.22
C THR A 239 1.08 18.69 16.64
N ARG A 240 1.77 18.04 17.59
CA ARG A 240 1.98 18.55 18.95
C ARG A 240 3.42 19.00 19.11
N SER A 241 3.64 20.31 19.17
CA SER A 241 4.97 20.89 19.27
C SER A 241 5.69 20.47 20.56
N ASP A 242 6.98 20.13 20.43
CA ASP A 242 7.93 19.93 21.51
C ASP A 242 7.43 19.01 22.64
N ASN A 243 6.72 17.93 22.30
CA ASN A 243 6.26 16.94 23.27
C ASN A 243 6.27 15.50 22.74
N GLY A 244 7.42 14.83 22.85
CA GLY A 244 7.54 13.39 22.60
C GLY A 244 7.25 12.48 23.82
N LEU A 245 7.17 13.04 25.03
CA LEU A 245 7.04 12.22 26.25
C LEU A 245 5.60 11.80 26.52
N ASN A 246 4.66 12.74 26.38
CA ASN A 246 3.24 12.54 26.67
C ASN A 246 2.32 13.48 25.84
N PRO A 247 2.43 13.48 24.50
CA PRO A 247 1.53 14.28 23.67
C PRO A 247 0.08 13.84 23.84
N VAL A 248 -0.84 14.79 23.74
CA VAL A 248 -2.29 14.58 23.84
C VAL A 248 -2.94 15.10 22.56
N TRP A 249 -3.84 14.32 21.99
CA TRP A 249 -4.69 14.68 20.86
C TRP A 249 -6.15 14.68 21.32
N SER A 250 -7.03 15.25 20.49
CA SER A 250 -8.50 15.18 20.71
C SER A 250 -9.23 14.96 19.40
N ASP A 251 -8.51 14.42 18.43
CA ASP A 251 -8.91 14.18 17.06
C ASP A 251 -9.75 12.89 17.03
N SER A 252 -10.92 12.94 16.39
CA SER A 252 -11.78 11.77 16.20
C SER A 252 -12.18 11.65 14.74
N ILE A 253 -12.18 10.43 14.23
CA ILE A 253 -12.52 10.12 12.84
C ILE A 253 -13.48 8.94 12.77
N GLU A 254 -14.29 8.93 11.72
CA GLU A 254 -15.12 7.80 11.31
C GLU A 254 -14.50 7.18 10.05
N LEU A 255 -14.21 5.87 10.11
CA LEU A 255 -13.64 5.10 8.99
C LEU A 255 -14.68 4.08 8.51
N ASP A 256 -15.04 4.14 7.23
CA ASP A 256 -15.89 3.13 6.61
C ASP A 256 -15.03 2.07 5.92
N VAL A 257 -15.28 0.80 6.22
CA VAL A 257 -14.55 -0.34 5.66
C VAL A 257 -15.55 -1.37 5.13
N PHE A 258 -15.59 -1.56 3.81
CA PHE A 258 -16.47 -2.47 3.11
C PHE A 258 -16.07 -3.94 3.28
N CYS A 259 -14.76 -4.25 3.25
CA CYS A 259 -14.26 -5.61 3.42
C CYS A 259 -13.30 -5.76 4.62
N PRO A 260 -13.80 -5.69 5.88
CA PRO A 260 -12.96 -5.81 7.07
C PRO A 260 -12.03 -7.03 7.11
N PRO A 261 -12.44 -8.25 6.66
CA PRO A 261 -11.56 -9.42 6.64
C PRO A 261 -10.30 -9.29 5.79
N MET A 262 -10.28 -8.37 4.82
CA MET A 262 -9.11 -8.12 3.95
C MET A 262 -8.26 -6.94 4.41
N ALA A 263 -8.73 -6.17 5.40
CA ALA A 263 -8.16 -4.89 5.75
C ALA A 263 -7.31 -4.94 7.03
N TYR A 264 -6.33 -4.05 7.06
CA TYR A 264 -5.41 -3.80 8.17
C TYR A 264 -5.49 -2.32 8.54
N ILE A 265 -5.21 -2.01 9.80
CA ILE A 265 -4.99 -0.65 10.26
C ILE A 265 -3.52 -0.47 10.62
N ARG A 266 -2.91 0.59 10.09
CA ARG A 266 -1.54 1.00 10.40
C ARG A 266 -1.57 2.34 11.11
N PHE A 267 -0.98 2.38 12.29
CA PHE A 267 -0.65 3.60 13.01
C PHE A 267 0.82 3.90 12.74
N ALA A 268 1.13 5.10 12.27
CA ALA A 268 2.50 5.58 12.12
C ALA A 268 2.64 6.91 12.83
N VAL A 269 3.70 7.05 13.62
CA VAL A 269 4.03 8.27 14.33
C VAL A 269 5.22 8.90 13.63
N TYR A 270 5.11 10.19 13.34
CA TYR A 270 6.16 10.97 12.72
C TYR A 270 6.50 12.17 13.59
N ASP A 271 7.74 12.65 13.44
CA ASP A 271 8.27 13.88 14.01
C ASP A 271 8.28 14.94 12.92
N GLU A 272 7.57 16.05 13.12
CA GLU A 272 7.63 17.18 12.19
C GLU A 272 8.84 18.05 12.57
N ASP A 273 9.82 18.13 11.68
CA ASP A 273 11.03 18.93 11.96
C ASP A 273 10.82 20.43 11.75
N MET A 274 11.88 21.21 11.94
CA MET A 274 11.85 22.67 11.81
C MET A 274 11.53 23.17 10.39
N PHE A 275 11.65 22.30 9.37
CA PHE A 275 11.31 22.59 7.98
C PHE A 275 9.91 22.07 7.61
N GLY A 276 9.24 21.38 8.53
CA GLY A 276 7.94 20.76 8.30
C GLY A 276 8.03 19.37 7.67
N ASP A 277 9.23 18.80 7.55
CA ASP A 277 9.40 17.47 6.95
C ASP A 277 9.05 16.37 7.97
N PRO A 278 8.25 15.36 7.56
CA PRO A 278 7.86 14.28 8.46
C PRO A 278 8.96 13.22 8.55
N ASN A 279 9.48 13.03 9.77
CA ASN A 279 10.50 12.03 10.07
C ASN A 279 9.88 10.83 10.80
N PHE A 280 10.03 9.62 10.26
CA PHE A 280 9.44 8.43 10.87
C PHE A 280 9.98 8.17 12.29
N ILE A 281 9.08 7.94 13.25
CA ILE A 281 9.42 7.61 14.63
C ILE A 281 9.13 6.13 14.92
N ALA A 282 7.88 5.72 14.74
CA ALA A 282 7.40 4.40 15.14
C ALA A 282 6.12 4.03 14.40
N GLN A 283 5.75 2.75 14.46
CA GLN A 283 4.54 2.23 13.81
C GLN A 283 3.92 1.06 14.56
N ALA A 284 2.67 0.75 14.24
CA ALA A 284 2.06 -0.52 14.55
C ALA A 284 1.01 -0.89 13.48
N VAL A 285 1.02 -2.12 13.00
CA VAL A 285 0.04 -2.64 12.02
C VAL A 285 -0.72 -3.80 12.62
N TYR A 286 -2.05 -3.80 12.48
CA TYR A 286 -2.93 -4.87 12.95
C TYR A 286 -3.98 -5.23 11.90
N PRO A 287 -4.32 -6.52 11.72
CA PRO A 287 -5.52 -6.92 10.98
C PRO A 287 -6.77 -6.36 11.68
N LEU A 288 -7.73 -5.82 10.91
CA LEU A 288 -8.93 -5.20 11.50
C LEU A 288 -9.73 -6.19 12.34
N CYS A 289 -9.89 -7.43 11.87
CA CYS A 289 -10.62 -8.47 12.59
C CYS A 289 -9.96 -8.92 13.91
N SER A 290 -8.71 -8.49 14.18
CA SER A 290 -8.02 -8.75 15.45
C SER A 290 -8.15 -7.60 16.46
N LEU A 291 -8.79 -6.49 16.09
CA LEU A 291 -8.94 -5.33 16.97
C LEU A 291 -9.95 -5.60 18.09
N LYS A 292 -9.78 -4.88 19.20
CA LYS A 292 -10.69 -4.90 20.34
C LYS A 292 -11.16 -3.48 20.65
N GLU A 293 -12.44 -3.31 20.95
CA GLU A 293 -13.07 -2.00 21.19
C GLU A 293 -12.75 -1.40 22.58
N GLY A 294 -13.16 -0.15 22.80
CA GLY A 294 -12.97 0.63 24.02
C GLY A 294 -11.65 1.38 24.04
N TYR A 295 -11.21 1.76 25.25
CA TYR A 295 -9.90 2.37 25.47
C TYR A 295 -8.80 1.32 25.30
N ARG A 296 -7.90 1.53 24.35
CA ARG A 296 -6.81 0.60 24.03
C ARG A 296 -5.48 1.31 23.98
N SER A 297 -4.47 0.63 24.51
CA SER A 297 -3.08 0.98 24.25
C SER A 297 -2.65 0.32 22.94
N VAL A 298 -1.98 1.08 22.08
CA VAL A 298 -1.36 0.58 20.85
C VAL A 298 0.15 0.60 21.06
N PRO A 299 0.77 -0.55 21.43
CA PRO A 299 2.22 -0.64 21.54
C PRO A 299 2.88 -0.31 20.21
N LEU A 300 3.85 0.60 20.24
CA LEU A 300 4.55 1.07 19.06
C LEU A 300 5.84 0.27 18.85
N LYS A 301 6.18 0.06 17.58
CA LYS A 301 7.35 -0.66 17.10
C LYS A 301 8.24 0.23 16.25
N ASN A 302 9.51 -0.12 16.12
CA ASN A 302 10.43 0.58 15.24
C ASN A 302 10.17 0.23 13.75
N ALA A 303 11.02 0.73 12.86
CA ALA A 303 10.91 0.51 11.42
C ALA A 303 11.07 -0.99 11.02
N TYR A 304 11.83 -1.76 11.80
CA TYR A 304 12.03 -3.21 11.65
C TYR A 304 10.92 -4.06 12.32
N SER A 305 9.86 -3.43 12.83
CA SER A 305 8.79 -4.08 13.58
C SER A 305 9.24 -4.73 14.91
N GLU A 306 10.31 -4.22 15.51
CA GLU A 306 10.75 -4.58 16.86
C GLU A 306 10.09 -3.67 17.91
N GLU A 307 9.81 -4.20 19.09
CA GLU A 307 9.05 -3.52 20.14
C GLU A 307 9.84 -2.41 20.84
N TYR A 308 9.19 -1.29 21.14
CA TYR A 308 9.69 -0.32 22.10
C TYR A 308 9.16 -0.63 23.51
N GLU A 309 10.04 -0.64 24.51
CA GLU A 309 9.72 -1.08 25.88
C GLU A 309 8.55 -0.31 26.53
N LYS A 310 8.32 0.95 26.17
CA LYS A 310 7.32 1.83 26.81
C LYS A 310 6.51 2.68 25.84
N SER A 311 6.83 2.64 24.55
CA SER A 311 6.21 3.52 23.57
C SER A 311 4.83 3.02 23.17
N SER A 312 3.81 3.83 23.35
CA SER A 312 2.45 3.44 22.96
C SER A 312 1.53 4.63 22.73
N LEU A 313 0.58 4.48 21.82
CA LEU A 313 -0.58 5.36 21.72
C LEU A 313 -1.66 4.92 22.71
N LEU A 314 -2.51 5.86 23.12
CA LEU A 314 -3.79 5.63 23.75
C LEU A 314 -4.88 6.08 22.79
N ILE A 315 -5.78 5.16 22.45
CA ILE A 315 -6.91 5.40 21.56
C ILE A 315 -8.21 4.94 22.21
N HIS A 316 -9.33 5.45 21.72
CA HIS A 316 -10.64 4.86 21.93
C HIS A 316 -11.19 4.39 20.59
N LEU A 317 -11.59 3.11 20.52
CA LEU A 317 -12.06 2.45 19.31
C LEU A 317 -13.49 1.94 19.52
N ASN A 318 -14.39 2.23 18.59
CA ASN A 318 -15.74 1.65 18.57
C ASN A 318 -16.05 1.16 17.15
N ILE A 319 -16.45 -0.10 17.00
CA ILE A 319 -16.68 -0.78 15.74
C ILE A 319 -18.17 -1.10 15.62
N CYS A 320 -18.83 -0.46 14.66
CA CYS A 320 -20.25 -0.67 14.40
C CYS A 320 -20.44 -1.43 13.08
N ASN A 321 -21.40 -2.36 13.05
CA ASN A 321 -21.89 -2.89 11.78
C ASN A 321 -22.61 -1.79 11.01
N ALA A 322 -22.19 -1.55 9.78
CA ALA A 322 -22.75 -0.50 8.94
C ALA A 322 -24.21 -0.75 8.55
N LYS A 323 -24.54 -1.99 8.20
CA LYS A 323 -25.88 -2.45 7.79
C LYS A 323 -26.80 -2.76 8.98
N GLY A 324 -26.66 -2.05 10.11
CA GLY A 324 -27.55 -2.20 11.27
C GLY A 324 -28.99 -1.77 10.98
N ASP A 325 -29.71 -1.26 11.98
CA ASP A 325 -31.13 -0.84 11.88
C ASP A 325 -31.47 0.21 10.80
N ASP A 326 -30.48 0.67 10.02
CA ASP A 326 -30.57 1.77 9.06
C ASP A 326 -29.82 1.47 7.74
N GLU A 327 -29.98 0.26 7.21
CA GLU A 327 -29.37 -0.18 5.94
C GLU A 327 -29.63 0.80 4.78
N ASN A 328 -30.83 1.38 4.71
CA ASN A 328 -31.19 2.39 3.70
C ASN A 328 -30.39 3.69 3.84
N LEU A 329 -30.22 4.20 5.05
CA LEU A 329 -29.48 5.44 5.30
C LEU A 329 -27.99 5.25 4.98
N TYR A 330 -27.42 4.11 5.35
CA TYR A 330 -26.04 3.76 5.02
C TYR A 330 -25.83 3.67 3.50
N ALA A 331 -26.75 3.03 2.78
CA ALA A 331 -26.70 2.95 1.32
C ALA A 331 -26.76 4.34 0.67
N SER A 332 -27.67 5.22 1.11
CA SER A 332 -27.78 6.59 0.57
C SER A 332 -26.53 7.43 0.82
N ILE A 333 -25.93 7.34 2.01
CA ILE A 333 -24.66 8.03 2.34
C ILE A 333 -23.55 7.60 1.38
N HIS A 334 -23.44 6.30 1.11
CA HIS A 334 -22.42 5.78 0.20
C HIS A 334 -22.66 6.13 -1.26
N GLU A 335 -23.92 6.08 -1.71
CA GLU A 335 -24.28 6.52 -3.07
C GLU A 335 -23.93 8.01 -3.27
N LEU A 336 -24.14 8.86 -2.26
CA LEU A 336 -23.72 10.26 -2.32
C LEU A 336 -22.21 10.43 -2.34
N ARG A 337 -21.47 9.66 -1.53
CA ARG A 337 -19.99 9.70 -1.55
C ARG A 337 -19.44 9.28 -2.92
N ASP A 338 -19.99 8.23 -3.53
CA ASP A 338 -19.60 7.79 -4.86
C ASP A 338 -19.86 8.88 -5.90
N LYS A 339 -21.04 9.52 -5.86
CA LYS A 339 -21.38 10.66 -6.74
C LYS A 339 -20.43 11.84 -6.54
N ILE A 340 -20.09 12.18 -5.29
CA ILE A 340 -19.14 13.27 -4.98
C ILE A 340 -17.76 12.95 -5.57
N GLN A 341 -17.31 11.70 -5.46
CA GLN A 341 -16.01 11.29 -6.00
C GLN A 341 -16.00 11.27 -7.53
N GLU A 342 -17.10 10.84 -8.16
CA GLU A 342 -17.28 10.92 -9.62
C GLU A 342 -17.24 12.37 -10.10
N ILE A 343 -18.00 13.28 -9.47
CA ILE A 343 -17.99 14.71 -9.80
C ILE A 343 -16.60 15.31 -9.59
N SER A 344 -15.91 14.95 -8.50
CA SER A 344 -14.53 15.42 -8.24
C SER A 344 -13.56 14.99 -9.34
N THR A 345 -13.71 13.77 -9.85
CA THR A 345 -12.91 13.26 -10.98
C THR A 345 -13.20 14.05 -12.25
N GLN A 346 -14.47 14.32 -12.55
CA GLN A 346 -14.87 15.13 -13.71
C GLN A 346 -14.33 16.57 -13.62
N ILE A 347 -14.34 17.18 -12.43
CA ILE A 347 -13.73 18.50 -12.19
C ILE A 347 -12.23 18.47 -12.50
N GLN A 348 -11.50 17.44 -12.04
CA GLN A 348 -10.07 17.30 -12.32
C GLN A 348 -9.78 17.11 -13.81
N GLU A 349 -10.57 16.30 -14.51
CA GLU A 349 -10.44 16.07 -15.95
C GLU A 349 -10.70 17.35 -16.74
N GLU A 350 -11.77 18.08 -16.42
CA GLU A 350 -12.10 19.36 -17.06
C GLU A 350 -11.02 20.41 -16.80
N ALA A 351 -10.46 20.47 -15.57
CA ALA A 351 -9.36 21.38 -15.25
C ALA A 351 -8.08 21.05 -16.04
N ALA A 352 -7.78 19.76 -16.21
CA ALA A 352 -6.66 19.29 -17.04
C ALA A 352 -6.88 19.60 -18.52
N GLU A 353 -8.11 19.58 -19.00
CA GLU A 353 -8.45 19.98 -20.36
C GLU A 353 -8.39 21.49 -20.59
N ILE A 354 -8.88 22.31 -19.66
CA ILE A 354 -8.73 23.77 -19.71
C ILE A 354 -7.25 24.15 -19.83
N THR A 355 -6.40 23.52 -19.00
CA THR A 355 -4.94 23.72 -19.03
C THR A 355 -4.33 23.34 -20.39
N ARG A 356 -4.83 22.27 -21.03
CA ARG A 356 -4.39 21.83 -22.37
C ARG A 356 -4.91 22.75 -23.49
N ALA A 357 -6.14 23.26 -23.38
CA ALA A 357 -6.78 24.12 -24.38
C ALA A 357 -6.08 25.48 -24.49
N SER A 358 -5.52 26.01 -23.40
CA SER A 358 -4.64 27.19 -23.41
C SER A 358 -3.37 27.03 -24.28
N GLY A 359 -3.03 25.80 -24.71
CA GLY A 359 -1.93 25.49 -25.63
C GLY A 359 -2.30 25.36 -27.12
N GLY A 360 -3.52 25.72 -27.54
CA GLY A 360 -3.93 25.72 -28.95
C GLY A 360 -4.58 24.43 -29.46
N GLY A 361 -5.22 23.65 -28.59
CA GLY A 361 -5.91 22.41 -28.96
C GLY A 361 -7.29 22.63 -29.61
N LEU A 362 -7.65 21.79 -30.58
CA LEU A 362 -9.00 21.68 -31.15
C LEU A 362 -9.93 21.00 -30.13
N GLY A 363 -10.75 21.78 -29.42
CA GLY A 363 -11.73 21.30 -28.44
C GLY A 363 -12.88 22.28 -28.25
N LEU A 364 -13.76 22.02 -27.28
CA LEU A 364 -14.86 22.92 -26.90
C LEU A 364 -14.35 24.35 -26.63
N PRO A 365 -15.12 25.40 -26.99
CA PRO A 365 -14.80 26.78 -26.65
C PRO A 365 -14.51 26.96 -25.15
N MET A 366 -13.57 27.85 -24.82
CA MET A 366 -13.15 28.12 -23.43
C MET A 366 -14.35 28.52 -22.53
N GLU A 367 -15.30 29.28 -23.07
CA GLU A 367 -16.52 29.71 -22.37
C GLU A 367 -17.41 28.51 -21.97
N ASP A 368 -17.61 27.53 -22.85
CA ASP A 368 -18.41 26.33 -22.57
C ASP A 368 -17.75 25.46 -21.50
N ARG A 369 -16.42 25.37 -21.50
CA ARG A 369 -15.64 24.63 -20.49
C ARG A 369 -15.72 25.29 -19.11
N MET A 370 -15.63 26.62 -19.05
CA MET A 370 -15.80 27.37 -17.80
C MET A 370 -17.23 27.21 -17.25
N MET A 371 -18.25 27.23 -18.12
CA MET A 371 -19.63 26.98 -17.71
C MET A 371 -19.84 25.54 -17.20
N ASN A 372 -19.23 24.54 -17.84
CA ASN A 372 -19.29 23.16 -17.35
C ASN A 372 -18.60 23.01 -15.99
N MET A 373 -17.44 23.67 -15.79
CA MET A 373 -16.74 23.72 -14.51
C MET A 373 -17.61 24.31 -13.39
N GLU A 374 -18.24 25.47 -13.62
CA GLU A 374 -19.15 26.09 -12.65
C GLU A 374 -20.34 25.19 -12.30
N ARG A 375 -20.89 24.47 -13.29
CA ARG A 375 -21.97 23.50 -13.07
C ARG A 375 -21.52 22.32 -12.22
N LEU A 376 -20.35 21.74 -12.52
CA LEU A 376 -19.79 20.63 -11.74
C LEU A 376 -19.48 21.07 -10.30
N ASP A 377 -18.91 22.27 -10.11
CA ASP A 377 -18.66 22.84 -8.80
C ASP A 377 -19.95 23.07 -8.00
N ALA A 378 -21.03 23.51 -8.65
CA ALA A 378 -22.34 23.66 -8.01
C ALA A 378 -22.93 22.31 -7.58
N GLN A 379 -22.88 21.30 -8.46
CA GLN A 379 -23.32 19.94 -8.14
C GLN A 379 -22.48 19.33 -7.00
N PHE A 380 -21.16 19.56 -7.01
CA PHE A 380 -20.27 19.09 -5.96
C PHE A 380 -20.67 19.66 -4.59
N ARG A 381 -20.91 20.99 -4.51
CA ARG A 381 -21.37 21.64 -3.27
C ARG A 381 -22.73 21.11 -2.80
N GLU A 382 -23.70 20.99 -3.70
CA GLU A 382 -25.03 20.45 -3.38
C GLU A 382 -24.93 19.04 -2.78
N LYS A 383 -24.14 18.15 -3.41
CA LYS A 383 -23.97 16.78 -2.92
C LYS A 383 -23.18 16.71 -1.61
N GLN A 384 -22.22 17.61 -1.38
CA GLN A 384 -21.56 17.73 -0.08
C GLN A 384 -22.52 18.16 1.03
N GLU A 385 -23.43 19.11 0.77
CA GLU A 385 -24.46 19.52 1.74
C GLU A 385 -25.43 18.38 2.05
N GLU A 386 -25.90 17.67 1.02
CA GLU A 386 -26.78 16.50 1.18
C GLU A 386 -26.11 15.39 2.01
N LEU A 387 -24.84 15.10 1.73
CA LEU A 387 -24.05 14.15 2.50
C LEU A 387 -23.90 14.59 3.96
N GLN A 388 -23.64 15.88 4.20
CA GLN A 388 -23.50 16.42 5.56
C GLN A 388 -24.79 16.25 6.37
N LEU A 389 -25.96 16.48 5.76
CA LEU A 389 -27.26 16.28 6.39
C LEU A 389 -27.49 14.80 6.77
N LEU A 390 -27.25 13.87 5.86
CA LEU A 390 -27.41 12.44 6.16
C LEU A 390 -26.42 11.95 7.23
N MET A 391 -25.18 12.47 7.23
CA MET A 391 -24.20 12.16 8.28
C MET A 391 -24.65 12.69 9.66
N GLN A 392 -25.24 13.89 9.72
CA GLN A 392 -25.81 14.43 10.96
C GLN A 392 -26.98 13.58 11.46
N GLU A 393 -27.88 13.18 10.55
CA GLU A 393 -29.00 12.29 10.86
C GLU A 393 -28.51 10.95 11.42
N ARG A 394 -27.52 10.34 10.77
CA ARG A 394 -26.89 9.11 11.23
C ARG A 394 -26.32 9.25 12.64
N GLY A 395 -25.57 10.33 12.91
CA GLY A 395 -25.00 10.63 14.23
C GLY A 395 -26.07 10.83 15.31
N ALA A 396 -27.17 11.50 14.98
CA ALA A 396 -28.32 11.68 15.88
C ALA A 396 -29.00 10.34 16.21
N ARG A 397 -29.17 9.45 15.23
CA ARG A 397 -29.77 8.11 15.44
C ARG A 397 -28.87 7.20 16.28
N GLN A 398 -27.55 7.20 16.03
CA GLN A 398 -26.59 6.43 16.82
C GLN A 398 -26.52 6.89 18.28
N SER A 399 -26.54 8.20 18.53
CA SER A 399 -26.55 8.75 19.90
C SER A 399 -27.86 8.43 20.63
N ALA A 400 -29.01 8.47 19.96
CA ALA A 400 -30.29 8.05 20.52
C ALA A 400 -30.33 6.56 20.87
N ALA A 401 -29.76 5.68 20.03
CA ALA A 401 -29.66 4.25 20.29
C ALA A 401 -28.78 3.95 21.52
N ARG A 402 -27.65 4.66 21.66
CA ARG A 402 -26.73 4.53 22.80
C ARG A 402 -27.38 4.94 24.12
N ASN A 403 -28.20 5.99 24.10
CA ASN A 403 -28.95 6.42 25.29
C ASN A 403 -30.06 5.43 25.69
N LYS A 404 -30.69 4.73 24.74
CA LYS A 404 -31.68 3.69 25.02
C LYS A 404 -31.06 2.42 25.63
N GLY A 405 -29.88 2.00 25.16
CA GLY A 405 -29.16 0.83 25.70
C GLY A 405 -28.64 1.01 27.13
N ASN A 406 -28.37 2.25 27.55
CA ASN A 406 -28.00 2.56 28.94
C ASN A 406 -29.18 2.56 29.92
N HIS A 407 -30.43 2.61 29.43
CA HIS A 407 -31.62 2.54 30.30
C HIS A 407 -32.09 1.10 30.57
N SER A 408 -31.68 0.11 29.77
CA SER A 408 -32.04 -1.31 29.97
C SER A 408 -31.07 -2.08 30.88
N THR A 409 -29.93 -1.50 31.25
CA THR A 409 -28.92 -2.11 32.14
C THR A 409 -28.97 -1.59 33.58
N SER A 410 -29.93 -0.71 33.91
CA SER A 410 -30.08 -0.12 35.25
C SER A 410 -31.18 -0.77 36.12
N THR A 411 -31.77 -1.90 35.71
CA THR A 411 -32.87 -2.56 36.44
C THR A 411 -32.60 -3.96 36.96
N ASP A 412 -31.38 -4.49 36.87
CA ASP A 412 -31.01 -5.74 37.54
C ASP A 412 -29.89 -5.47 38.57
N VAL A 413 -30.32 -5.15 39.80
CA VAL A 413 -29.54 -5.23 41.05
C VAL A 413 -30.05 -6.42 41.85
#